data_AF-A0A143XHQ8-F1
#
_entry.id   AF-A0A143XHQ8-F1
#
_cell.length_a   1.000
_cell.length_b   1.000
_cell.length_c   1.000
_cell.angle_alpha   90.00
_cell.angle_beta   90.00
_cell.angle_gamma   90.00
#
_symmetry.space_group_name_H-M   'P 1'
#
loop_
_entity.id
_entity.type
_entity.pdbx_description
1 polymer ?
#
loop_
_entity_poly.entity_id
_entity_poly.type
_entity_poly.pdbx_seq_one_letter_code
_entity_poly.pdbx_strand_id
1 'polypeptide(L)'
;MKWIDKMQRKFGRYAIPNLMNYIIGLNVIGFVLYMLNPIFLAFINWDMDLILRGQIWRLVSFLLMPPSTNLFSLLLFCLVYSMIGNTLERIWGSFRMNLYLFTGILGHILAGILIYFIADFNVQLSTVYLNSSLFFALAATFPDAQFYLYFVIPIKAKWMAILSGAMYVFEMIQGSWSTRILIVLSLINFVIFFFGTRDLNRIRPKEIKRRQEFKRQIRPNTQTKHKCAICGRTEKDGDDLEFRYCSKCEGAYEYCQDHLYTHKHVTTKHSYEKQ
;
A
#
# COMPACT_ATOMS: atom_id res chain seq x y z
N MET A 1 3.13 14.30 6.32
CA MET A 1 2.40 15.31 7.14
C MET A 1 1.53 14.63 8.18
N LYS A 2 1.43 15.15 9.42
CA LYS A 2 0.55 14.62 10.49
C LYS A 2 -0.95 14.57 10.09
N TRP A 3 -1.37 15.32 9.07
CA TRP A 3 -2.76 15.40 8.61
C TRP A 3 -3.24 14.15 7.85
N ILE A 4 -2.42 13.62 6.92
CA ILE A 4 -2.77 12.37 6.19
C ILE A 4 -2.95 11.22 7.18
N ASP A 5 -2.04 11.10 8.16
CA ASP A 5 -2.15 10.07 9.20
C ASP A 5 -3.37 10.29 10.10
N LYS A 6 -3.75 11.54 10.38
CA LYS A 6 -4.96 11.87 11.16
C LYS A 6 -6.23 11.49 10.38
N MET A 7 -6.27 11.78 9.08
CA MET A 7 -7.37 11.37 8.21
C MET A 7 -7.43 9.85 8.07
N GLN A 8 -6.29 9.18 7.90
CA GLN A 8 -6.23 7.72 7.82
C GLN A 8 -6.80 7.07 9.08
N ARG A 9 -6.52 7.62 10.27
CA ARG A 9 -7.11 7.12 11.53
C ARG A 9 -8.62 7.29 11.60
N LYS A 10 -9.18 8.35 11.01
CA LYS A 10 -10.63 8.64 11.06
C LYS A 10 -11.43 7.97 9.94
N PHE A 11 -10.88 7.93 8.73
CA PHE A 11 -11.57 7.52 7.51
C PHE A 11 -10.97 6.26 6.86
N GLY A 12 -9.92 5.67 7.42
CA GLY A 12 -9.25 4.49 6.84
C GLY A 12 -10.17 3.30 6.59
N ARG A 13 -11.24 3.14 7.37
CA ARG A 13 -12.25 2.08 7.20
C ARG A 13 -13.10 2.19 5.92
N TYR A 14 -13.13 3.36 5.28
CA TYR A 14 -13.87 3.61 4.05
C TYR A 14 -12.99 3.54 2.80
N ALA A 15 -11.72 3.17 2.95
CA ALA A 15 -10.84 3.01 1.80
C ALA A 15 -11.29 1.82 0.95
N ILE A 16 -11.53 2.06 -0.34
CA ILE A 16 -11.92 1.02 -1.29
C ILE A 16 -10.65 0.31 -1.77
N PRO A 17 -10.50 -1.00 -1.52
CA PRO A 17 -9.33 -1.73 -2.01
C PRO A 17 -9.38 -1.88 -3.53
N ASN A 18 -8.22 -1.80 -4.20
CA ASN A 18 -8.10 -1.94 -5.66
C ASN A 18 -8.86 -0.88 -6.45
N LEU A 19 -8.97 0.36 -5.94
CA LEU A 19 -9.73 1.45 -6.56
C LEU A 19 -9.35 1.66 -8.03
N MET A 20 -8.06 1.56 -8.36
CA MET A 20 -7.57 1.74 -9.73
C MET A 20 -8.14 0.71 -10.70
N ASN A 21 -8.34 -0.55 -10.27
CA ASN A 21 -8.91 -1.59 -11.12
C ASN A 21 -10.39 -1.33 -11.41
N TYR A 22 -11.14 -0.73 -10.49
CA TYR A 22 -12.52 -0.30 -10.77
C TYR A 22 -12.55 0.82 -11.82
N ILE A 23 -11.64 1.80 -11.74
CA ILE A 23 -11.52 2.86 -12.76
C ILE A 23 -11.18 2.23 -14.11
N ILE A 24 -10.23 1.29 -14.17
CA ILE A 24 -9.91 0.57 -15.41
C ILE A 24 -11.13 -0.20 -15.94
N GLY A 25 -11.89 -0.87 -15.06
CA GLY A 25 -13.15 -1.52 -15.42
C GLY A 25 -14.18 -0.57 -16.04
N LEU A 26 -14.33 0.64 -15.50
CA LEU A 26 -15.17 1.69 -16.08
C LEU A 26 -14.70 2.11 -17.48
N ASN A 27 -13.38 2.21 -17.70
CA ASN A 27 -12.82 2.51 -19.02
C ASN A 27 -13.11 1.38 -20.03
N VAL A 28 -13.07 0.11 -19.60
CA VAL A 28 -13.44 -1.04 -20.44
C VAL A 28 -14.93 -0.99 -20.79
N ILE A 29 -15.79 -0.67 -19.82
CA ILE A 29 -17.23 -0.50 -20.07
C ILE A 29 -17.47 0.62 -21.09
N GLY A 30 -16.81 1.77 -20.94
CA GLY A 30 -16.93 2.87 -21.90
C GLY A 30 -16.40 2.52 -23.29
N PHE A 31 -15.36 1.69 -23.39
CA PHE A 31 -14.91 1.15 -24.67
C PHE A 31 -15.97 0.26 -25.33
N VAL A 32 -16.60 -0.65 -24.57
CA VAL A 32 -17.69 -1.50 -25.09
C VAL A 32 -18.86 -0.64 -25.56
N LEU A 33 -19.25 0.38 -24.79
CA LEU A 33 -20.30 1.32 -25.19
C LEU A 33 -19.93 2.09 -26.48
N TYR A 34 -18.68 2.49 -26.63
CA TYR A 34 -18.17 3.12 -27.85
C TYR A 34 -18.26 2.17 -29.06
N MET A 35 -17.95 0.88 -28.88
CA MET A 35 -18.08 -0.13 -29.94
C MET A 35 -19.54 -0.35 -30.35
N LEU A 36 -20.49 -0.26 -29.41
CA LEU A 36 -21.92 -0.40 -29.68
C LEU A 36 -22.49 0.81 -30.41
N ASN A 37 -22.15 2.01 -29.94
CA ASN A 37 -22.54 3.26 -30.60
C ASN A 37 -21.56 4.38 -30.24
N PRO A 38 -20.79 4.90 -31.22
CA PRO A 38 -19.81 5.97 -31.00
C PRO A 38 -20.38 7.24 -30.37
N ILE A 39 -21.68 7.51 -30.57
CA ILE A 39 -22.37 8.70 -30.06
C ILE A 39 -22.39 8.70 -28.51
N PHE A 40 -22.31 7.54 -27.85
CA PHE A 40 -22.25 7.48 -26.38
C PHE A 40 -21.10 8.30 -25.79
N LEU A 41 -19.96 8.42 -26.50
CA LEU A 41 -18.85 9.25 -26.02
C LEU A 41 -19.23 10.72 -25.91
N ALA A 42 -20.11 11.23 -26.76
CA ALA A 42 -20.58 12.62 -26.68
C ALA A 42 -21.46 12.87 -25.44
N PHE A 43 -22.13 11.84 -24.91
CA PHE A 43 -22.92 11.92 -23.69
C PHE A 43 -22.06 11.80 -22.42
N ILE A 44 -20.95 11.08 -22.51
CA ILE A 44 -20.07 10.75 -21.39
C ILE A 44 -18.95 11.78 -21.22
N ASN A 45 -18.51 12.40 -22.31
CA ASN A 45 -17.45 13.40 -22.31
C ASN A 45 -17.83 14.60 -21.44
N TRP A 46 -16.82 15.23 -20.85
CA TRP A 46 -17.00 16.48 -20.14
C TRP A 46 -17.40 17.59 -21.13
N ASP A 47 -18.43 18.34 -20.75
CA ASP A 47 -18.89 19.53 -21.47
C ASP A 47 -19.51 20.48 -20.44
N MET A 48 -18.90 21.66 -20.25
CA MET A 48 -19.29 22.57 -19.19
C MET A 48 -20.59 23.30 -19.51
N ASP A 49 -20.85 23.61 -20.78
CA ASP A 49 -22.11 24.24 -21.20
C ASP A 49 -23.30 23.32 -20.88
N LEU A 50 -23.13 22.03 -21.11
CA LEU A 50 -24.16 21.04 -20.81
C LEU A 50 -24.29 20.74 -19.31
N ILE A 51 -23.19 20.80 -18.55
CA ILE A 51 -23.22 20.69 -17.07
C ILE A 51 -24.02 21.85 -16.48
N LEU A 52 -23.79 23.08 -16.93
CA LEU A 52 -24.52 24.27 -16.48
C LEU A 52 -26.01 24.21 -16.85
N ARG A 53 -26.37 23.50 -17.93
CA ARG A 53 -27.75 23.21 -18.33
C ARG A 53 -28.40 22.04 -17.57
N GLY A 54 -27.72 21.47 -16.58
CA GLY A 54 -28.26 20.44 -15.66
C GLY A 54 -27.74 19.02 -15.87
N GLN A 55 -26.77 18.78 -16.76
CA GLN A 55 -26.19 17.44 -16.97
C GLN A 55 -25.07 17.11 -15.97
N ILE A 56 -25.41 17.05 -14.68
CA ILE A 56 -24.45 16.92 -13.56
C ILE A 56 -23.67 15.58 -13.60
N TRP A 57 -24.22 14.53 -14.21
CA TRP A 57 -23.55 13.23 -14.34
C TRP A 57 -22.22 13.31 -15.11
N ARG A 58 -22.05 14.33 -15.98
CA ARG A 58 -20.79 14.57 -16.73
C ARG A 58 -19.58 14.81 -15.83
N LEU A 59 -19.81 15.23 -14.58
CA LEU A 59 -18.75 15.38 -13.58
C LEU A 59 -18.06 14.08 -13.22
N VAL A 60 -18.73 12.94 -13.43
CA VAL A 60 -18.21 11.60 -13.06
C VAL A 60 -18.09 10.71 -14.30
N SER A 61 -18.96 10.88 -15.29
CA SER A 61 -18.99 10.01 -16.47
C SER A 61 -17.70 10.06 -17.28
N PHE A 62 -16.93 11.16 -17.24
CA PHE A 62 -15.63 11.24 -17.93
C PHE A 62 -14.65 10.13 -17.52
N LEU A 63 -14.82 9.51 -16.34
CA LEU A 63 -14.03 8.35 -15.89
C LEU A 63 -14.28 7.08 -16.71
N LEU A 64 -15.42 7.00 -17.41
CA LEU A 64 -15.72 5.92 -18.34
C LEU A 64 -15.07 6.15 -19.70
N MET A 65 -14.52 7.34 -19.98
CA MET A 65 -13.97 7.64 -21.30
C MET A 65 -12.75 6.76 -21.59
N PRO A 66 -12.80 5.89 -22.62
CA PRO A 66 -11.73 4.95 -22.88
C PRO A 66 -10.44 5.71 -23.25
N PRO A 67 -9.27 5.32 -22.71
CA PRO A 67 -8.01 6.00 -22.98
C PRO A 67 -7.52 5.79 -24.42
N SER A 68 -8.04 4.77 -25.12
CA SER A 68 -7.77 4.52 -26.52
C SER A 68 -8.96 3.82 -27.18
N THR A 69 -9.20 4.10 -28.45
CA THR A 69 -10.21 3.42 -29.30
C THR A 69 -9.68 2.15 -29.95
N ASN A 70 -8.37 1.88 -29.86
CA ASN A 70 -7.76 0.65 -30.34
C ASN A 70 -7.79 -0.44 -29.25
N LEU A 71 -8.32 -1.62 -29.58
CA LEU A 71 -8.44 -2.75 -28.64
C LEU A 71 -7.07 -3.16 -28.05
N PHE A 72 -6.05 -3.26 -28.90
CA PHE A 72 -4.71 -3.65 -28.46
C PHE A 72 -4.13 -2.65 -27.44
N SER A 73 -4.23 -1.35 -27.74
CA SER A 73 -3.77 -0.28 -26.84
C SER A 73 -4.55 -0.27 -25.53
N LEU A 74 -5.86 -0.54 -25.57
CA LEU A 74 -6.69 -0.64 -24.36
C LEU A 74 -6.26 -1.82 -23.49
N LEU A 75 -6.03 -2.99 -24.08
CA LEU A 75 -5.56 -4.17 -23.35
C LEU A 75 -4.20 -3.91 -22.70
N LEU A 76 -3.26 -3.32 -23.44
CA LEU A 76 -1.96 -2.92 -22.91
C LEU A 76 -2.11 -1.93 -21.76
N PHE A 77 -2.98 -0.92 -21.92
CA PHE A 77 -3.30 0.05 -20.87
C PHE A 77 -3.84 -0.66 -19.62
N CYS A 78 -4.83 -1.55 -19.75
CA CYS A 78 -5.42 -2.27 -18.63
C CYS A 78 -4.38 -3.11 -17.89
N LEU A 79 -3.54 -3.85 -18.62
CA LEU A 79 -2.48 -4.68 -18.03
C LEU A 79 -1.45 -3.84 -17.28
N VAL A 80 -0.93 -2.79 -17.92
CA VAL A 80 0.09 -1.93 -17.34
C VAL A 80 -0.47 -1.17 -16.13
N TYR A 81 -1.60 -0.49 -16.27
CA TYR A 81 -2.12 0.37 -15.21
C TYR A 81 -2.73 -0.40 -14.04
N SER A 82 -3.26 -1.60 -14.25
CA SER A 82 -3.67 -2.47 -13.13
C SER A 82 -2.45 -2.93 -12.33
N MET A 83 -1.35 -3.31 -12.99
CA MET A 83 -0.09 -3.67 -12.32
C MET A 83 0.46 -2.48 -11.52
N ILE A 84 0.48 -1.29 -12.12
CA ILE A 84 0.94 -0.06 -11.46
C ILE A 84 0.07 0.26 -10.26
N GLY A 85 -1.25 0.26 -10.43
CA GLY A 85 -2.23 0.54 -9.38
C GLY A 85 -2.07 -0.40 -8.18
N ASN A 86 -2.05 -1.71 -8.44
CA ASN A 86 -1.89 -2.74 -7.41
C ASN A 86 -0.54 -2.63 -6.69
N THR A 87 0.53 -2.33 -7.42
CA THR A 87 1.88 -2.19 -6.85
C THR A 87 1.94 -0.99 -5.90
N LEU A 88 1.48 0.17 -6.35
CA LEU A 88 1.45 1.38 -5.52
C LEU A 88 0.52 1.21 -4.32
N GLU A 89 -0.64 0.57 -4.48
CA GLU A 89 -1.57 0.34 -3.38
C GLU A 89 -1.01 -0.56 -2.29
N ARG A 90 -0.25 -1.59 -2.66
CA ARG A 90 0.42 -2.46 -1.69
C ARG A 90 1.44 -1.70 -0.83
N ILE A 91 2.03 -0.63 -1.35
CA ILE A 91 3.12 0.11 -0.68
C ILE A 91 2.57 1.28 0.11
N TRP A 92 1.67 2.05 -0.49
CA TRP A 92 1.10 3.24 0.14
C TRP A 92 -0.07 2.88 1.07
N GLY A 93 -0.69 1.71 0.87
CA GLY A 93 -1.92 1.30 1.51
C GLY A 93 -3.16 1.88 0.83
N SER A 94 -4.28 1.17 0.92
CA SER A 94 -5.54 1.52 0.23
C SER A 94 -6.00 2.95 0.53
N PHE A 95 -5.94 3.41 1.79
CA PHE A 95 -6.39 4.76 2.12
C PHE A 95 -5.62 5.86 1.38
N ARG A 96 -4.29 5.75 1.30
CA ARG A 96 -3.46 6.78 0.65
C ARG A 96 -3.66 6.77 -0.86
N MET A 97 -3.85 5.60 -1.46
CA MET A 97 -4.22 5.48 -2.87
C MET A 97 -5.59 6.09 -3.18
N ASN A 98 -6.60 5.81 -2.34
CA ASN A 98 -7.92 6.42 -2.48
C ASN A 98 -7.80 7.94 -2.41
N LEU A 99 -7.10 8.46 -1.40
CA LEU A 99 -6.89 9.91 -1.26
C LEU A 99 -6.21 10.49 -2.51
N TYR A 100 -5.16 9.85 -3.02
CA TYR A 100 -4.44 10.29 -4.22
C TYR A 100 -5.31 10.33 -5.48
N LEU A 101 -6.10 9.29 -5.70
CA LEU A 101 -6.99 9.20 -6.87
C LEU A 101 -8.14 10.20 -6.74
N PHE A 102 -8.76 10.32 -5.56
CA PHE A 102 -9.84 11.29 -5.35
C PHE A 102 -9.36 12.74 -5.46
N THR A 103 -8.19 13.08 -4.91
CA THR A 103 -7.62 14.43 -5.09
C THR A 103 -7.27 14.71 -6.53
N GLY A 104 -6.79 13.70 -7.27
CA GLY A 104 -6.55 13.79 -8.71
C GLY A 104 -7.83 14.05 -9.51
N ILE A 105 -8.88 13.27 -9.26
CA ILE A 105 -10.19 13.42 -9.91
C ILE A 105 -10.79 14.80 -9.61
N LEU A 106 -10.80 15.21 -8.34
CA LEU A 106 -11.27 16.54 -7.93
C LEU A 106 -10.44 17.66 -8.55
N GLY A 107 -9.12 17.47 -8.65
CA GLY A 107 -8.24 18.37 -9.39
C GLY A 107 -8.69 18.51 -10.84
N HIS A 108 -8.87 17.42 -11.57
CA HIS A 108 -9.32 17.47 -12.97
C HIS A 108 -10.67 18.16 -13.15
N ILE A 109 -11.63 17.90 -12.25
CA ILE A 109 -12.93 18.60 -12.22
C ILE A 109 -12.72 20.11 -12.04
N LEU A 110 -11.90 20.51 -11.07
CA LEU A 110 -11.59 21.92 -10.82
C LEU A 110 -10.85 22.56 -12.00
N ALA A 111 -9.93 21.85 -12.66
CA ALA A 111 -9.26 22.34 -13.88
C ALA A 111 -10.27 22.60 -14.99
N GLY A 112 -11.19 21.66 -15.25
CA GLY A 112 -12.23 21.83 -16.28
C GLY A 112 -13.08 23.09 -16.02
N ILE A 113 -13.47 23.30 -14.76
CA ILE A 113 -14.24 24.49 -14.35
C ILE A 113 -13.42 25.76 -14.53
N LEU A 114 -12.19 25.80 -14.00
CA LEU A 114 -11.32 26.99 -14.08
C LEU A 114 -11.02 27.37 -15.53
N ILE A 115 -10.75 26.37 -16.37
CA ILE A 115 -10.46 26.62 -17.78
C ILE A 115 -11.67 27.21 -18.49
N TYR A 116 -12.87 26.69 -18.24
CA TYR A 116 -14.09 27.24 -18.83
C TYR A 116 -14.27 28.72 -18.45
N PHE A 117 -14.12 29.08 -17.17
CA PHE A 117 -14.28 30.46 -16.73
C PHE A 117 -13.17 31.42 -17.16
N ILE A 118 -11.94 30.92 -17.39
CA ILE A 118 -10.79 31.78 -17.74
C ILE A 118 -10.63 31.91 -19.26
N ALA A 119 -10.85 30.81 -19.99
CA ALA A 119 -10.52 30.71 -21.41
C ALA A 119 -11.76 30.66 -22.32
N ASP A 120 -12.96 30.55 -21.75
CA ASP A 120 -14.26 30.56 -22.45
C ASP A 120 -14.38 29.50 -23.56
N PHE A 121 -13.72 28.35 -23.37
CA PHE A 121 -13.83 27.20 -24.26
C PHE A 121 -13.92 25.88 -23.51
N ASN A 122 -14.67 24.93 -24.08
CA ASN A 122 -14.79 23.58 -23.54
C ASN A 122 -13.53 22.76 -23.79
N VAL A 123 -13.00 22.15 -22.74
CA VAL A 123 -11.88 21.22 -22.83
C VAL A 123 -12.37 19.80 -22.73
N GLN A 124 -11.82 18.95 -23.60
CA GLN A 124 -11.94 17.50 -23.46
C GLN A 124 -11.08 17.05 -22.27
N LEU A 125 -11.74 16.82 -21.14
CA LEU A 125 -11.10 16.18 -20.00
C LEU A 125 -10.91 14.70 -20.28
N SER A 126 -9.67 14.22 -20.21
CA SER A 126 -9.33 12.81 -20.33
C SER A 126 -8.66 12.30 -19.06
N THR A 127 -8.70 10.99 -18.86
CA THR A 127 -8.02 10.32 -17.75
C THR A 127 -6.50 10.22 -17.98
N VAL A 128 -5.97 10.66 -19.13
CA VAL A 128 -4.56 10.52 -19.53
C VAL A 128 -3.62 11.20 -18.55
N TYR A 129 -3.92 12.44 -18.13
CA TYR A 129 -3.07 13.18 -17.20
C TYR A 129 -3.12 12.60 -15.78
N LEU A 130 -4.29 12.12 -15.34
CA LEU A 130 -4.44 11.41 -14.07
C LEU A 130 -3.60 10.12 -14.06
N ASN A 131 -3.73 9.31 -15.11
CA ASN A 131 -2.95 8.09 -15.30
C ASN A 131 -1.45 8.38 -15.35
N SER A 132 -1.05 9.41 -16.08
CA SER A 132 0.36 9.81 -16.19
C SER A 132 0.92 10.26 -14.85
N SER A 133 0.15 10.98 -14.02
CA SER A 133 0.56 11.31 -12.65
C SER A 133 0.85 10.06 -11.81
N LEU A 134 0.04 9.01 -11.96
CA LEU A 134 0.26 7.72 -11.28
C LEU A 134 1.52 7.01 -11.82
N PHE A 135 1.76 7.10 -13.13
CA PHE A 135 2.98 6.57 -13.73
C PHE A 135 4.24 7.28 -13.19
N PHE A 136 4.21 8.61 -13.05
CA PHE A 136 5.29 9.36 -12.39
C PHE A 136 5.48 8.94 -10.93
N ALA A 137 4.38 8.72 -10.19
CA ALA A 137 4.43 8.18 -8.82
C ALA A 137 5.16 6.84 -8.74
N LEU A 138 4.89 5.94 -9.68
CA LEU A 138 5.59 4.66 -9.78
C LEU A 138 7.06 4.86 -10.13
N ALA A 139 7.38 5.63 -11.17
CA ALA A 139 8.76 5.82 -11.61
C ALA A 139 9.64 6.46 -10.53
N ALA A 140 9.06 7.34 -9.70
CA ALA A 140 9.76 7.94 -8.58
C ALA A 140 9.94 6.99 -7.38
N THR A 141 9.05 5.99 -7.24
CA THR A 141 9.13 4.97 -6.18
C THR A 141 10.02 3.78 -6.60
N PHE A 142 9.95 3.37 -7.86
CA PHE A 142 10.72 2.27 -8.47
C PHE A 142 11.36 2.69 -9.79
N PRO A 143 12.47 3.46 -9.74
CA PRO A 143 13.15 3.92 -10.94
C PRO A 143 13.72 2.77 -11.79
N ASP A 144 14.05 1.64 -11.18
CA ASP A 144 14.60 0.45 -11.85
C ASP A 144 13.54 -0.58 -12.27
N ALA A 145 12.25 -0.33 -12.05
CA ALA A 145 11.19 -1.19 -12.58
C ALA A 145 11.28 -1.26 -14.12
N GLN A 146 11.22 -2.46 -14.68
CA GLN A 146 11.37 -2.68 -16.12
C GLN A 146 10.01 -2.92 -16.76
N PHE A 147 9.76 -2.22 -17.86
CA PHE A 147 8.62 -2.47 -18.73
C PHE A 147 9.14 -2.99 -20.06
N TYR A 148 8.62 -4.12 -20.51
CA TYR A 148 9.04 -4.73 -21.77
C TYR A 148 8.23 -4.16 -22.93
N LEU A 149 8.85 -3.29 -23.71
CA LEU A 149 8.24 -2.69 -24.90
C LEU A 149 8.12 -3.77 -25.98
N TYR A 150 6.90 -4.05 -26.43
CA TYR A 150 6.54 -5.17 -27.32
C TYR A 150 7.08 -6.53 -26.86
N PHE A 151 7.24 -6.75 -25.56
CA PHE A 151 7.85 -7.97 -24.99
C PHE A 151 9.33 -8.21 -25.36
N VAL A 152 10.01 -7.24 -26.01
CA VAL A 152 11.40 -7.40 -26.48
C VAL A 152 12.37 -6.53 -25.68
N ILE A 153 12.10 -5.22 -25.58
CA ILE A 153 13.09 -4.26 -25.04
C ILE A 153 12.71 -3.87 -23.60
N PRO A 154 13.48 -4.26 -22.57
CA PRO A 154 13.24 -3.83 -21.20
C PRO A 154 13.69 -2.37 -21.03
N ILE A 155 12.72 -1.47 -20.85
CA ILE A 155 12.98 -0.06 -20.56
C ILE A 155 12.68 0.21 -19.08
N LYS A 156 13.63 0.82 -18.38
CA LYS A 156 13.44 1.22 -16.99
C LYS A 156 12.42 2.36 -16.88
N ALA A 157 11.58 2.32 -15.87
CA ALA A 157 10.54 3.31 -15.59
C ALA A 157 11.10 4.74 -15.53
N LYS A 158 12.30 4.94 -14.97
CA LYS A 158 12.95 6.26 -14.90
C LYS A 158 13.16 6.90 -16.28
N TRP A 159 13.53 6.10 -17.29
CA TRP A 159 13.79 6.63 -18.64
C TRP A 159 12.49 7.01 -19.33
N MET A 160 11.45 6.19 -19.18
CA MET A 160 10.11 6.51 -19.68
C MET A 160 9.52 7.73 -19.00
N ALA A 161 9.75 7.90 -17.68
CA ALA A 161 9.31 9.09 -16.97
C ALA A 161 10.06 10.35 -17.41
N ILE A 162 11.38 10.28 -17.61
CA ILE A 162 12.15 11.41 -18.15
C ILE A 162 11.64 11.80 -19.53
N LEU A 163 11.42 10.82 -20.42
CA LEU A 163 10.86 11.07 -21.75
C LEU A 163 9.47 11.71 -21.68
N SER A 164 8.56 11.13 -20.88
CA SER A 164 7.20 11.64 -20.71
C SER A 164 7.20 13.06 -20.12
N GLY A 165 8.08 13.31 -19.14
CA GLY A 165 8.26 14.63 -18.54
C GLY A 165 8.78 15.65 -19.55
N ALA A 166 9.75 15.27 -20.40
CA ALA A 166 10.24 16.14 -21.47
C ALA A 166 9.14 16.48 -22.48
N MET A 167 8.32 15.49 -22.86
CA MET A 167 7.15 15.72 -23.72
C MET A 167 6.16 16.69 -23.10
N TYR A 168 5.90 16.61 -21.79
CA TYR A 168 5.02 17.55 -21.09
C TYR A 168 5.59 18.96 -21.01
N VAL A 169 6.91 19.11 -20.82
CA VAL A 169 7.55 20.43 -20.89
C VAL A 169 7.41 21.03 -22.29
N PHE A 170 7.59 20.22 -23.33
CA PHE A 170 7.38 20.64 -24.71
C PHE A 170 5.91 21.04 -24.99
N GLU A 171 4.94 20.24 -24.52
CA GLU A 171 3.51 20.57 -24.58
C GLU A 171 3.16 21.82 -23.78
N MET A 172 3.85 22.11 -22.68
CA MET A 172 3.64 23.37 -21.94
C MET A 172 4.10 24.58 -22.75
N ILE A 173 5.20 24.48 -23.51
CA ILE A 173 5.73 25.58 -24.32
C ILE A 173 4.80 25.85 -25.51
N GLN A 174 4.43 24.81 -26.25
CA GLN A 174 3.66 24.94 -27.50
C GLN A 174 2.14 24.93 -27.29
N GLY A 175 1.65 24.33 -26.21
CA GLY A 175 0.24 24.11 -25.98
C GLY A 175 -0.53 25.35 -25.51
N SER A 176 -1.85 25.22 -25.57
CA SER A 176 -2.79 26.26 -25.12
C SER A 176 -2.73 26.47 -23.60
N TRP A 177 -3.31 27.56 -23.12
CA TRP A 177 -3.40 27.81 -21.68
C TRP A 177 -4.06 26.66 -20.92
N SER A 178 -5.01 25.99 -21.56
CA SER A 178 -5.74 24.86 -21.01
C SER A 178 -4.90 23.61 -20.84
N THR A 179 -4.04 23.27 -21.81
CA THR A 179 -3.13 22.13 -21.66
C THR A 179 -2.12 22.40 -20.55
N ARG A 180 -1.64 23.64 -20.42
CA ARG A 180 -0.74 24.05 -19.32
C ARG A 180 -1.40 23.86 -17.95
N ILE A 181 -2.64 24.31 -17.77
CA ILE A 181 -3.38 24.14 -16.51
C ILE A 181 -3.54 22.65 -16.18
N LEU A 182 -3.93 21.82 -17.15
CA LEU A 182 -4.12 20.37 -16.93
C LEU A 182 -2.82 19.68 -16.54
N ILE A 183 -1.72 19.97 -17.24
CA ILE A 183 -0.40 19.40 -16.94
C ILE A 183 0.03 19.82 -15.53
N VAL A 184 -0.02 21.12 -15.22
CA VAL A 184 0.38 21.65 -13.90
C VAL A 184 -0.42 21.00 -12.78
N LEU A 185 -1.75 20.89 -12.94
CA LEU A 185 -2.60 20.35 -11.88
C LEU A 185 -2.36 18.84 -11.66
N SER A 186 -2.11 18.08 -12.74
CA SER A 186 -1.75 16.66 -12.65
C SER A 186 -0.39 16.45 -11.97
N LEU A 187 0.61 17.30 -12.26
CA LEU A 187 1.92 17.27 -11.64
C LEU A 187 1.87 17.71 -10.18
N ILE A 188 1.05 18.70 -9.83
CA ILE A 188 0.84 19.12 -8.44
C ILE A 188 0.31 17.95 -7.60
N ASN A 189 -0.66 17.17 -8.10
CA ASN A 189 -1.17 16.00 -7.39
C ASN A 189 -0.05 14.98 -7.12
N PHE A 190 0.79 14.70 -8.13
CA PHE A 190 1.97 13.86 -7.97
C PHE A 190 2.96 14.43 -6.94
N VAL A 191 3.31 15.71 -7.01
CA VAL A 191 4.30 16.34 -6.11
C VAL A 191 3.82 16.33 -4.66
N ILE A 192 2.57 16.74 -4.41
CA ILE A 192 1.98 16.78 -3.06
C ILE A 192 2.06 15.41 -2.40
N PHE A 193 1.69 14.35 -3.13
CA PHE A 193 1.70 13.00 -2.58
C PHE A 193 3.10 12.38 -2.56
N PHE A 194 3.96 12.67 -3.52
CA PHE A 194 5.32 12.17 -3.49
C PHE A 194 6.07 12.66 -2.25
N PHE A 195 5.97 13.95 -1.93
CA PHE A 195 6.55 14.51 -0.70
C PHE A 195 5.72 14.19 0.54
N GLY A 196 4.40 14.10 0.44
CA GLY A 196 3.50 13.79 1.54
C GLY A 196 3.58 12.34 2.03
N THR A 197 3.89 11.41 1.12
CA THR A 197 3.95 9.95 1.35
C THR A 197 5.38 9.46 1.57
N ARG A 198 6.39 10.31 1.32
CA ARG A 198 7.78 10.07 1.75
C ARG A 198 7.82 10.09 3.27
N ASP A 199 7.54 8.92 3.84
CA ASP A 199 7.58 8.71 5.26
C ASP A 199 9.05 8.63 5.70
N LEU A 200 9.61 9.78 6.09
CA LEU A 200 10.90 9.86 6.77
C LEU A 200 10.92 9.07 8.10
N ASN A 201 9.77 8.58 8.58
CA ASN A 201 9.64 7.85 9.84
C ASN A 201 9.54 6.32 9.70
N ARG A 202 9.95 5.74 8.56
CA ARG A 202 10.04 4.27 8.40
C ARG A 202 10.86 3.60 9.51
N ILE A 203 11.71 4.37 10.18
CA ILE A 203 12.40 3.95 11.40
C ILE A 203 11.99 4.89 12.53
N ARG A 204 11.06 4.46 13.38
CA ARG A 204 10.82 5.10 14.67
C ARG A 204 11.92 4.62 15.64
N PRO A 205 12.89 5.47 16.03
CA PRO A 205 13.94 5.06 16.96
C PRO A 205 13.37 4.55 18.29
N LYS A 206 12.17 5.01 18.69
CA LYS A 206 11.44 4.46 19.84
C LYS A 206 11.02 3.00 19.68
N GLU A 207 10.59 2.58 18.48
CA GLU A 207 10.21 1.17 18.23
C GLU A 207 11.43 0.27 18.13
N ILE A 208 12.53 0.77 17.53
CA ILE A 208 13.82 0.04 17.55
C ILE A 208 14.34 -0.08 18.98
N LYS A 209 14.33 1.01 19.77
CA LYS A 209 14.75 1.00 21.16
C LYS A 209 13.89 0.03 21.98
N ARG A 210 12.57 0.05 21.82
CA ARG A 210 11.65 -0.90 22.48
C ARG A 210 11.94 -2.35 22.08
N ARG A 211 12.23 -2.62 20.80
CA ARG A 211 12.57 -3.97 20.31
C ARG A 211 13.94 -4.44 20.80
N GLN A 212 14.91 -3.53 20.92
CA GLN A 212 16.22 -3.80 21.50
C GLN A 212 16.14 -3.99 23.02
N GLU A 213 15.35 -3.20 23.73
CA GLU A 213 15.07 -3.37 25.16
C GLU A 213 14.37 -4.71 25.42
N PHE A 214 13.37 -5.07 24.62
CA PHE A 214 12.71 -6.38 24.71
C PHE A 214 13.70 -7.53 24.44
N LYS A 215 14.55 -7.43 23.41
CA LYS A 215 15.63 -8.41 23.16
C LYS A 215 16.65 -8.46 24.31
N ARG A 216 16.93 -7.35 24.99
CA ARG A 216 17.83 -7.31 26.16
C ARG A 216 17.19 -7.88 27.42
N GLN A 217 15.87 -7.72 27.58
CA GLN A 217 15.09 -8.29 28.68
C GLN A 217 14.87 -9.79 28.51
N ILE A 218 14.78 -10.28 27.27
CA ILE A 218 14.90 -11.71 26.95
C ILE A 218 16.39 -12.09 27.00
N ARG A 219 16.96 -12.11 28.20
CA ARG A 219 18.11 -12.98 28.44
C ARG A 219 17.57 -14.42 28.41
N PRO A 220 18.16 -15.36 27.64
CA PRO A 220 17.84 -16.77 27.85
C PRO A 220 18.18 -17.06 29.31
N ASN A 221 17.16 -17.28 30.14
CA ASN A 221 17.38 -17.61 31.53
C ASN A 221 18.06 -18.98 31.53
N THR A 222 19.38 -19.01 31.69
CA THR A 222 20.19 -20.22 31.79
C THR A 222 20.01 -20.92 33.13
N GLN A 223 19.01 -20.53 33.92
CA GLN A 223 18.51 -21.35 35.03
C GLN A 223 17.91 -22.63 34.47
N THR A 224 18.52 -23.74 34.82
CA THR A 224 17.99 -25.09 34.58
C THR A 224 16.62 -25.16 35.25
N LYS A 225 15.57 -25.49 34.48
CA LYS A 225 14.22 -25.55 35.03
C LYS A 225 14.05 -26.74 35.95
N HIS A 226 14.78 -27.82 35.67
CA HIS A 226 14.67 -29.07 36.41
C HIS A 226 15.98 -29.48 37.09
N LYS A 227 15.87 -29.93 38.34
CA LYS A 227 17.00 -30.37 39.18
C LYS A 227 16.55 -31.50 40.11
N CYS A 228 17.27 -32.62 40.10
CA CYS A 228 16.98 -33.73 41.00
C CYS A 228 17.33 -33.37 42.46
N ALA A 229 16.40 -33.60 43.37
CA ALA A 229 16.57 -33.33 44.80
C ALA A 229 17.60 -34.22 45.52
N ILE A 230 17.94 -35.39 44.96
CA ILE A 230 18.90 -36.36 45.57
C ILE A 230 20.31 -36.19 44.99
N CYS A 231 20.47 -36.35 43.68
CA CYS A 231 21.79 -36.35 43.04
C CYS A 231 22.20 -35.00 42.47
N GLY A 232 21.30 -34.01 42.44
CA GLY A 232 21.58 -32.67 41.93
C GLY A 232 21.72 -32.56 40.41
N ARG A 233 21.59 -33.65 39.64
CA ARG A 233 21.57 -33.63 38.16
C ARG A 233 20.51 -32.67 37.63
N THR A 234 20.82 -32.01 36.53
CA THR A 234 19.98 -31.05 35.82
C THR A 234 19.81 -31.45 34.36
N GLU A 235 18.89 -30.81 33.65
CA GLU A 235 18.64 -31.07 32.20
C GLU A 235 19.86 -30.83 31.32
N LYS A 236 20.92 -30.19 31.84
CA LYS A 236 22.16 -29.96 31.10
C LYS A 236 23.14 -31.14 31.17
N ASP A 237 22.89 -32.11 32.05
CA ASP A 237 23.78 -33.25 32.28
C ASP A 237 23.53 -34.42 31.30
N GLY A 238 22.47 -34.34 30.47
CA GLY A 238 22.17 -35.29 29.40
C GLY A 238 20.82 -35.03 28.75
N ASP A 239 20.75 -35.12 27.41
CA ASP A 239 19.56 -34.78 26.61
C ASP A 239 18.38 -35.75 26.83
N ASP A 240 18.64 -36.96 27.35
CA ASP A 240 17.64 -38.01 27.57
C ASP A 240 17.14 -38.10 29.04
N LEU A 241 17.52 -37.15 29.91
CA LEU A 241 17.14 -37.16 31.32
C LEU A 241 15.75 -36.58 31.54
N GLU A 242 14.80 -37.44 31.94
CA GLU A 242 13.47 -36.98 32.37
C GLU A 242 13.43 -36.70 33.88
N PHE A 243 12.86 -35.56 34.25
CA PHE A 243 12.57 -35.18 35.62
C PHE A 243 11.07 -35.27 35.88
N ARG A 244 10.68 -35.97 36.96
CA ARG A 244 9.27 -36.15 37.33
C ARG A 244 9.06 -35.82 38.81
N TYR A 245 7.86 -35.35 39.13
CA TYR A 245 7.42 -35.12 40.50
C TYR A 245 6.91 -36.42 41.11
N CYS A 246 7.18 -36.60 42.40
CA CYS A 246 6.56 -37.66 43.17
C CYS A 246 5.24 -37.17 43.77
N SER A 247 4.14 -37.85 43.48
CA SER A 247 2.80 -37.51 44.01
C SER A 247 2.64 -37.74 45.51
N LYS A 248 3.56 -38.51 46.13
CA LYS A 248 3.52 -38.85 47.57
C LYS A 248 4.44 -37.98 48.43
N CYS A 249 5.33 -37.20 47.82
CA CYS A 249 6.18 -36.26 48.55
C CYS A 249 5.44 -34.94 48.77
N GLU A 250 5.59 -34.36 49.96
CA GLU A 250 5.13 -33.00 50.24
C GLU A 250 6.21 -32.00 49.80
N GLY A 251 5.90 -31.22 48.78
CA GLY A 251 6.79 -30.22 48.17
C GLY A 251 7.02 -30.45 46.68
N ALA A 252 7.42 -29.41 45.96
CA ALA A 252 7.71 -29.46 44.53
C ALA A 252 9.11 -30.04 44.25
N TYR A 253 9.39 -31.23 44.79
CA TYR A 253 10.66 -31.93 44.57
C TYR A 253 10.60 -32.75 43.29
N GLU A 254 11.56 -32.53 42.40
CA GLU A 254 11.74 -33.29 41.18
C GLU A 254 12.82 -34.36 41.35
N TYR A 255 12.62 -35.50 40.70
CA TYR A 255 13.53 -36.63 40.71
C TYR A 255 13.83 -37.08 39.28
N CYS A 256 15.08 -37.46 39.00
CA CYS A 256 15.43 -38.11 37.74
C CYS A 256 14.90 -39.55 37.71
N GLN A 257 14.85 -40.17 36.53
CA GLN A 257 14.35 -41.54 36.33
C GLN A 257 14.96 -42.56 37.32
N ASP A 258 16.26 -42.48 37.59
CA ASP A 258 16.99 -43.36 38.52
C ASP A 258 16.53 -43.23 39.99
N HIS A 259 16.09 -42.03 40.39
CA HIS A 259 15.76 -41.69 41.78
C HIS A 259 14.25 -41.60 42.04
N LEU A 260 13.41 -41.63 41.00
CA LEU A 260 11.96 -41.51 41.13
C LEU A 260 11.35 -42.66 41.94
N TYR A 261 11.90 -43.87 41.87
CA TYR A 261 11.36 -45.05 42.57
C TYR A 261 12.18 -45.49 43.79
N THR A 262 13.35 -44.88 44.01
CA THR A 262 14.28 -45.26 45.09
C THR A 262 14.39 -44.20 46.20
N HIS A 263 13.74 -43.05 46.03
CA HIS A 263 13.75 -41.99 47.04
C HIS A 263 12.86 -42.33 48.26
N LYS A 264 13.27 -41.83 49.43
CA LYS A 264 12.40 -41.80 50.61
C LYS A 264 11.45 -40.61 50.50
N HIS A 265 10.16 -40.86 50.67
CA HIS A 265 9.16 -39.81 50.61
C HIS A 265 9.39 -38.79 51.73
N VAL A 266 9.45 -37.52 51.34
CA VAL A 266 9.52 -36.41 52.28
C VAL A 266 8.09 -36.07 52.67
N THR A 267 7.71 -36.43 53.89
CA THR A 267 6.42 -36.07 54.50
C THR A 267 6.72 -35.32 55.79
N THR A 268 5.96 -34.25 56.09
CA THR A 268 6.11 -33.35 57.25
C THR A 268 6.13 -34.03 58.62
N LYS A 269 5.87 -35.34 58.72
CA LYS A 269 5.97 -36.11 59.98
C LYS A 269 7.37 -36.63 60.33
N HIS A 270 8.38 -36.50 59.47
CA HIS A 270 9.75 -37.00 59.74
C HIS A 270 10.82 -35.92 59.95
N SER A 271 10.46 -34.64 60.08
CA SER A 271 11.42 -33.54 60.27
C SER A 271 11.91 -33.34 61.72
N TYR A 272 11.91 -34.39 62.56
CA TYR A 272 12.40 -34.30 63.95
C TYR A 272 13.45 -35.35 64.35
N GLU A 273 14.01 -36.11 63.41
CA GLU A 273 15.17 -36.97 63.72
C GLU A 273 16.24 -36.85 62.65
N LYS A 274 17.08 -35.82 62.80
CA LYS A 274 18.55 -35.92 62.74
C LYS A 274 19.18 -34.57 63.07
N GLN A 275 19.70 -34.48 64.29
CA GLN A 275 20.95 -33.76 64.60
C GLN A 275 22.11 -34.43 63.85
#